data_AF-A0A7C7MF26-F1
#
_entry.id   AF-A0A7C7MF26-F1
#
_cell.length_a   1.000
_cell.length_b   1.000
_cell.length_c   1.000
_cell.angle_alpha   90.00
_cell.angle_beta   90.00
_cell.angle_gamma   90.00
#
_symmetry.space_group_name_H-M   'P 1'
#
loop_
_entity.id
_entity.type
_entity.pdbx_description
1 polymer ?
#
loop_
_entity_poly.entity_id
_entity_poly.type
_entity_poly.pdbx_seq_one_letter_code
_entity_poly.pdbx_strand_id
1 'polypeptide(L)'
;MIRWRRPGIILEKTITAQAAKQEAVQVAKQEHKTIRVRMREYVERNYAMGETFKMGELKAGFAQENPENSQNAVWGHICLMTTNLPSRLSHQPKKDGTDDLMYRVDKGIYRRFNADNDPEPIMPQKESLEWATKMLILNMAQSYDDVKNSRCYLSPDTGGNYKLHRAAYIGLYRDKSVRGIGEIIARVRVQDHSSVPEIAWTNDDELPKDMMREWVLEQIEQRWDRGYPVQALLIGEIHDCDFIKDTKGGMVRNNRVVDVSNVEHTTGYDLARSLYEMKWTELNH
;
A
#
# COMPACT_ATOMS: atom_id res chain seq x y z
N MET A 1 35.29 56.06 -46.71
CA MET A 1 34.35 56.27 -45.58
C MET A 1 34.35 55.01 -44.72
N ILE A 2 35.19 54.93 -43.70
CA ILE A 2 35.29 53.74 -42.81
C ILE A 2 35.19 54.24 -41.38
N ARG A 3 34.04 54.02 -40.74
CA ARG A 3 33.85 54.28 -39.30
C ARG A 3 34.27 53.03 -38.53
N TRP A 4 35.42 53.12 -37.86
CA TRP A 4 35.88 52.13 -36.90
C TRP A 4 34.97 52.15 -35.65
N ARG A 5 34.20 51.07 -35.42
CA ARG A 5 33.52 50.85 -34.14
C ARG A 5 34.52 50.25 -33.14
N ARG A 6 34.68 50.91 -31.99
CA ARG A 6 35.57 50.51 -30.89
C ARG A 6 35.23 49.10 -30.36
N PRO A 7 36.17 48.14 -30.33
CA PRO A 7 35.92 46.76 -29.87
C PRO A 7 35.71 46.57 -28.36
N GLY A 8 35.84 47.62 -27.53
CA GLY A 8 35.91 47.48 -26.07
C GLY A 8 34.58 47.29 -25.33
N ILE A 9 33.46 47.80 -25.86
CA ILE A 9 32.19 47.88 -25.09
C ILE A 9 31.42 46.55 -25.06
N ILE A 10 31.65 45.67 -26.04
CA ILE A 10 30.93 44.39 -26.15
C ILE A 10 31.58 43.32 -25.26
N LEU A 11 32.92 43.35 -25.11
CA LEU A 11 33.65 42.37 -24.29
C LEU A 11 33.38 42.57 -22.79
N GLU A 12 33.40 43.80 -22.27
CA GLU A 12 33.16 44.06 -20.83
C GLU A 12 31.74 43.68 -20.39
N LYS A 13 30.71 43.94 -21.22
CA LYS A 13 29.32 43.56 -20.93
C LYS A 13 29.10 42.05 -20.94
N THR A 14 29.85 41.32 -21.75
CA THR A 14 29.72 39.86 -21.86
C THR A 14 30.40 39.16 -20.68
N ILE A 15 31.55 39.69 -20.23
CA ILE A 15 32.29 39.20 -19.06
C ILE A 15 31.50 39.46 -17.77
N THR A 16 30.90 40.64 -17.59
CA THR A 16 30.05 40.95 -16.42
C THR A 16 28.76 40.13 -16.40
N ALA A 17 28.14 39.85 -17.55
CA ALA A 17 26.97 38.98 -17.64
C ALA A 17 27.29 37.50 -17.37
N GLN A 18 28.48 37.02 -17.76
CA GLN A 18 28.96 35.67 -17.43
C GLN A 18 29.37 35.53 -15.97
N ALA A 19 30.00 36.54 -15.38
CA ALA A 19 30.32 36.58 -13.96
C ALA A 19 29.04 36.61 -13.10
N ALA A 20 28.04 37.43 -13.47
CA ALA A 20 26.74 37.46 -12.79
C ALA A 20 25.95 36.14 -12.97
N LYS A 21 26.07 35.46 -14.12
CA LYS A 21 25.52 34.10 -14.32
C LYS A 21 26.27 33.06 -13.49
N GLN A 22 27.59 33.16 -13.36
CA GLN A 22 28.39 32.24 -12.55
C GLN A 22 28.16 32.46 -11.05
N GLU A 23 28.01 33.70 -10.58
CA GLU A 23 27.56 34.01 -9.22
C GLU A 23 26.13 33.53 -8.98
N ALA A 24 25.19 33.72 -9.91
CA ALA A 24 23.83 33.19 -9.79
C ALA A 24 23.79 31.65 -9.77
N VAL A 25 24.69 30.98 -10.51
CA VAL A 25 24.84 29.52 -10.49
C VAL A 25 25.57 29.02 -9.23
N GLN A 26 26.46 29.82 -8.64
CA GLN A 26 27.10 29.52 -7.35
C GLN A 26 26.15 29.74 -6.16
N VAL A 27 25.31 30.78 -6.19
CA VAL A 27 24.27 31.02 -5.18
C VAL A 27 23.18 29.96 -5.24
N ALA A 28 22.87 29.41 -6.43
CA ALA A 28 21.92 28.32 -6.62
C ALA A 28 22.44 26.92 -6.26
N LYS A 29 23.71 26.80 -5.84
CA LYS A 29 24.32 25.53 -5.40
C LYS A 29 24.24 25.31 -3.89
N GLN A 30 23.26 25.90 -3.21
CA GLN A 30 22.86 25.41 -1.89
C GLN A 30 22.18 24.05 -2.08
N GLU A 31 22.81 22.98 -1.60
CA GLU A 31 22.22 21.64 -1.57
C GLU A 31 20.79 21.70 -1.03
N HIS A 32 19.82 21.24 -1.83
CA HIS A 32 18.43 21.23 -1.44
C HIS A 32 18.18 20.12 -0.39
N LYS A 33 18.56 20.38 0.87
CA LYS A 33 18.32 19.46 1.99
C LYS A 33 16.81 19.31 2.24
N THR A 34 16.35 18.08 2.47
CA THR A 34 14.95 17.80 2.82
C THR A 34 14.62 18.22 4.25
N ILE A 35 13.34 18.37 4.59
CA ILE A 35 12.90 18.69 5.96
C ILE A 35 13.42 17.66 6.96
N ARG A 36 13.46 16.36 6.61
CA ARG A 36 14.04 15.30 7.46
C ARG A 36 15.48 15.60 7.87
N VAL A 37 16.31 15.93 6.87
CA VAL A 37 17.74 16.22 7.10
C VAL A 37 17.89 17.47 7.95
N ARG A 38 17.17 18.55 7.60
CA ARG A 38 17.24 19.81 8.36
C ARG A 38 16.75 19.65 9.80
N MET A 39 15.65 18.92 10.01
CA MET A 39 15.10 18.65 11.34
C MET A 39 16.08 17.86 12.21
N ARG A 40 16.71 16.83 11.63
CA ARG A 40 17.77 16.06 12.31
C ARG A 40 18.93 16.96 12.71
N GLU A 41 19.51 17.68 11.77
CA GLU A 41 20.63 18.61 12.03
C GLU A 41 20.26 19.65 13.10
N TYR A 42 19.04 20.20 13.02
CA TYR A 42 18.55 21.17 14.00
C TYR A 42 18.44 20.57 15.40
N VAL A 43 17.81 19.40 15.55
CA VAL A 43 17.64 18.77 16.87
C VAL A 43 18.98 18.34 17.46
N GLU A 44 19.86 17.76 16.64
CA GLU A 44 21.17 17.28 17.09
C GLU A 44 22.11 18.42 17.48
N ARG A 45 21.99 19.58 16.83
CA ARG A 45 22.76 20.79 17.14
C ARG A 45 22.25 21.53 18.37
N ASN A 46 20.93 21.58 18.58
CA ASN A 46 20.33 22.42 19.62
C ASN A 46 20.04 21.68 20.93
N TYR A 47 19.95 20.34 20.92
CA TYR A 47 19.60 19.55 22.10
C TYR A 47 20.60 18.43 22.34
N ALA A 48 21.15 18.37 23.56
CA ALA A 48 22.05 17.30 23.97
C ALA A 48 21.29 15.98 24.19
N MET A 49 22.02 14.85 24.19
CA MET A 49 21.42 13.58 24.58
C MET A 49 20.99 13.62 26.05
N GLY A 50 19.75 13.19 26.32
CA GLY A 50 19.14 13.21 27.65
C GLY A 50 18.50 14.56 28.05
N GLU A 51 18.79 15.65 27.33
CA GLU A 51 18.16 16.95 27.56
C GLU A 51 16.69 16.95 27.11
N THR A 52 15.81 17.51 27.94
CA THR A 52 14.40 17.68 27.60
C THR A 52 14.11 19.07 27.05
N PHE A 53 13.25 19.14 26.04
CA PHE A 53 12.80 20.38 25.42
C PHE A 53 11.30 20.38 25.18
N LYS A 54 10.71 21.57 25.04
CA LYS A 54 9.28 21.70 24.72
C LYS A 54 9.05 21.65 23.21
N MET A 55 7.98 20.98 22.82
CA MET A 55 7.58 20.89 21.40
C MET A 55 7.34 22.26 20.75
N GLY A 56 6.77 23.21 21.51
CA GLY A 56 6.54 24.57 21.01
C GLY A 56 7.82 25.31 20.68
N GLU A 57 8.88 25.11 21.47
CA GLU A 57 10.19 25.73 21.28
C GLU A 57 10.88 25.15 20.04
N LEU A 58 10.88 23.82 19.90
CA LEU A 58 11.36 23.14 18.69
C LEU A 58 10.64 23.66 17.44
N LYS A 59 9.31 23.69 17.45
CA LYS A 59 8.51 24.11 16.29
C LYS A 59 8.77 25.57 15.91
N ALA A 60 8.83 26.47 16.90
CA ALA A 60 9.09 27.88 16.66
C ALA A 60 10.51 28.13 16.13
N GLY A 61 11.52 27.56 16.78
CA GLY A 61 12.91 27.74 16.38
C GLY A 61 13.23 27.10 15.03
N PHE A 62 12.70 25.90 14.75
CA PHE A 62 12.87 25.26 13.45
C PHE A 62 12.22 26.07 12.32
N ALA A 63 11.01 26.58 12.53
CA ALA A 63 10.30 27.39 11.54
C ALA A 63 10.98 28.74 11.28
N GLN A 64 11.63 29.33 12.29
CA GLN A 64 12.40 30.56 12.14
C GLN A 64 13.63 30.36 11.25
N GLU A 65 14.33 29.23 11.39
CA GLU A 65 15.48 28.90 10.54
C GLU A 65 15.10 28.37 9.15
N ASN A 66 13.86 27.88 9.00
CA ASN A 66 13.37 27.24 7.79
C ASN A 66 12.00 27.80 7.36
N PRO A 67 11.91 29.11 7.07
CA PRO A 67 10.65 29.81 6.82
C PRO A 67 9.90 29.33 5.58
N GLU A 68 10.57 28.63 4.66
CA GLU A 68 9.97 28.03 3.47
C GLU A 68 9.07 26.82 3.78
N ASN A 69 9.20 26.22 4.98
CA ASN A 69 8.40 25.06 5.34
C ASN A 69 7.09 25.46 6.03
N SER A 70 5.97 24.90 5.56
CA SER A 70 4.69 25.12 6.21
C SER A 70 4.64 24.51 7.61
N GLN A 71 3.88 25.14 8.51
CA GLN A 71 3.70 24.65 9.89
C GLN A 71 3.15 23.21 9.95
N ASN A 72 2.32 22.82 8.98
CA ASN A 72 1.80 21.45 8.86
C ASN A 72 2.90 20.47 8.40
N ALA A 73 3.77 20.87 7.47
CA ALA A 73 4.89 20.04 7.04
C ALA A 73 5.89 19.82 8.18
N VAL A 74 6.20 20.85 8.95
CA VAL A 74 7.04 20.76 10.16
C VAL A 74 6.43 19.80 11.17
N TRP A 75 5.14 19.97 11.48
CA TRP A 75 4.42 19.08 12.41
C TRP A 75 4.37 17.63 11.95
N GLY A 76 4.14 17.38 10.66
CA GLY A 76 4.15 16.03 10.09
C GLY A 76 5.52 15.35 10.23
N HIS A 77 6.62 16.08 10.03
CA HIS A 77 7.97 15.54 10.21
C HIS A 77 8.30 15.31 11.69
N ILE A 78 7.82 16.16 12.58
CA ILE A 78 7.93 15.92 14.03
C ILE A 78 7.21 14.61 14.42
N CYS A 79 5.99 14.40 13.93
CA CYS A 79 5.24 13.17 14.18
C CYS A 79 5.97 11.94 13.65
N LEU A 80 6.44 12.01 12.41
CA LEU A 80 7.24 10.97 11.77
C LEU A 80 8.50 10.62 12.58
N MET A 81 9.20 11.62 13.09
CA MET A 81 10.52 11.47 13.71
C MET A 81 10.48 11.29 15.24
N THR A 82 9.28 11.20 15.83
CA THR A 82 9.10 10.90 17.25
C THR A 82 8.73 9.43 17.44
N THR A 83 9.64 8.64 18.00
CA THR A 83 9.61 7.18 18.00
C THR A 83 8.42 6.54 18.71
N ASN A 84 7.84 7.21 19.72
CA ASN A 84 6.73 6.66 20.52
C ASN A 84 5.38 7.38 20.33
N LEU A 85 5.26 8.25 19.33
CA LEU A 85 4.04 9.03 19.11
C LEU A 85 3.06 8.25 18.22
N PRO A 86 1.81 7.95 18.64
CA PRO A 86 0.87 7.14 17.85
C PRO A 86 0.62 7.64 16.42
N SER A 87 0.65 8.96 16.20
CA SER A 87 0.50 9.56 14.86
C SER A 87 1.62 9.15 13.90
N ARG A 88 2.77 8.68 14.39
CA ARG A 88 3.85 8.09 13.59
C ARG A 88 3.37 6.95 12.71
N LEU A 89 2.38 6.17 13.17
CA LEU A 89 1.83 5.03 12.43
C LEU A 89 1.11 5.43 11.14
N SER A 90 0.66 6.68 11.03
CA SER A 90 0.07 7.23 9.81
C SER A 90 1.12 7.79 8.83
N HIS A 91 2.40 7.69 9.18
CA HIS A 91 3.53 8.09 8.35
C HIS A 91 4.33 6.86 7.90
N GLN A 92 5.30 7.07 7.00
CA GLN A 92 6.20 6.02 6.50
C GLN A 92 7.64 6.25 7.03
N PRO A 93 7.92 5.92 8.31
CA PRO A 93 9.28 5.96 8.83
C PRO A 93 10.17 4.93 8.16
N LYS A 94 11.42 5.30 7.92
CA LYS A 94 12.42 4.40 7.37
C LYS A 94 12.86 3.34 8.39
N LYS A 95 13.08 2.12 7.90
CA LYS A 95 13.54 0.97 8.72
C LYS A 95 15.00 1.04 9.12
N ASP A 96 15.78 1.89 8.46
CA ASP A 96 17.21 2.09 8.75
C ASP A 96 17.45 2.95 10.00
N GLY A 97 16.39 3.35 10.70
CA GLY A 97 16.44 4.20 11.90
C GLY A 97 16.75 5.67 11.63
N THR A 98 16.88 6.08 10.36
CA THR A 98 17.23 7.47 10.01
C THR A 98 16.10 8.47 10.27
N ASP A 99 14.91 8.01 10.63
CA ASP A 99 13.81 8.85 11.14
C ASP A 99 13.68 8.76 12.67
N ASP A 100 14.43 7.89 13.37
CA ASP A 100 14.38 7.79 14.83
C ASP A 100 15.23 8.91 15.44
N LEU A 101 14.57 9.96 15.96
CA LEU A 101 15.25 11.17 16.42
C LEU A 101 14.79 11.63 17.81
N MET A 102 13.48 11.62 18.06
CA MET A 102 12.89 12.16 19.28
C MET A 102 12.09 11.10 20.02
N TYR A 103 12.04 11.22 21.34
CA TYR A 103 11.20 10.43 22.22
C TYR A 103 10.35 11.38 23.07
N ARG A 104 9.04 11.14 23.13
CA ARG A 104 8.13 11.92 23.96
C ARG A 104 8.17 11.41 25.41
N VAL A 105 8.63 12.24 26.33
CA VAL A 105 8.70 11.93 27.76
C VAL A 105 7.36 12.21 28.44
N ASP A 106 6.71 13.32 28.07
CA ASP A 106 5.39 13.71 28.59
C ASP A 106 4.63 14.57 27.56
N LYS A 107 3.41 15.03 27.87
CA LYS A 107 2.63 15.93 27.03
C LYS A 107 3.37 17.24 26.78
N GLY A 108 3.87 17.38 25.54
CA GLY A 108 4.58 18.57 25.10
C GLY A 108 6.08 18.56 25.44
N ILE A 109 6.58 17.53 26.14
CA ILE A 109 7.97 17.41 26.57
C ILE A 109 8.62 16.24 25.85
N TYR A 110 9.74 16.52 25.21
CA TYR A 110 10.46 15.60 24.33
C TYR A 110 11.93 15.61 24.69
N ARG A 111 12.65 14.55 24.31
CA ARG A 111 14.10 14.49 24.32
C ARG A 111 14.60 13.76 23.08
N ARG A 112 15.90 13.75 22.85
CA ARG A 112 16.49 12.88 21.82
C ARG A 112 16.28 11.40 22.16
N PHE A 113 15.94 10.61 21.15
CA PHE A 113 15.76 9.17 21.26
C PHE A 113 17.11 8.49 21.53
N ASN A 114 17.10 7.52 22.44
CA ASN A 114 18.26 6.73 22.84
C ASN A 114 17.93 5.24 22.69
N ALA A 115 18.47 4.60 21.64
CA ALA A 115 18.20 3.20 21.32
C ALA A 115 18.60 2.20 22.42
N ASP A 116 19.55 2.55 23.30
CA ASP A 116 20.00 1.66 24.37
C ASP A 116 19.06 1.66 25.59
N ASN A 117 18.27 2.73 25.77
CA ASN A 117 17.45 2.93 26.96
C ASN A 117 15.95 3.08 26.67
N ASP A 118 15.58 3.37 25.43
CA ASP A 118 14.20 3.60 25.03
C ASP A 118 13.57 2.34 24.42
N PRO A 119 12.23 2.18 24.55
CA PRO A 119 11.51 1.17 23.81
C PRO A 119 11.73 1.29 22.29
N GLU A 120 11.60 0.17 21.59
CA GLU A 120 11.69 0.15 20.13
C GLU A 120 10.71 1.15 19.49
N PRO A 121 11.14 1.89 18.45
CA PRO A 121 10.30 2.84 17.75
C PRO A 121 9.03 2.18 17.17
N ILE A 122 7.88 2.82 17.35
CA ILE A 122 6.62 2.30 16.82
C ILE A 122 6.61 2.40 15.29
N MET A 123 6.54 1.27 14.60
CA MET A 123 6.53 1.22 13.14
C MET A 123 5.12 0.92 12.63
N PRO A 124 4.70 1.47 11.47
CA PRO A 124 3.51 0.98 10.79
C PRO A 124 3.70 -0.52 10.57
N GLN A 125 2.74 -1.32 11.04
CA GLN A 125 2.69 -2.72 10.65
C GLN A 125 2.55 -2.72 9.13
N LYS A 126 3.56 -3.26 8.43
CA LYS A 126 3.42 -3.56 7.00
C LYS A 126 2.15 -4.41 6.90
N GLU A 127 1.17 -4.01 6.10
CA GLU A 127 0.07 -4.92 5.77
C GLU A 127 0.70 -6.27 5.45
N SER A 128 0.33 -7.30 6.21
CA SER A 128 0.93 -8.61 6.01
C SER A 128 0.58 -9.02 4.57
N LEU A 129 1.58 -9.05 3.69
CA LEU A 129 1.43 -9.61 2.33
C LEU A 129 1.21 -11.13 2.39
N GLU A 130 0.91 -11.70 3.56
CA GLU A 130 0.45 -13.08 3.71
C GLU A 130 -0.66 -13.39 2.71
N TRP A 131 -1.63 -12.47 2.54
CA TRP A 131 -2.71 -12.65 1.56
C TRP A 131 -2.20 -12.77 0.12
N ALA A 132 -1.08 -12.13 -0.22
CA ALA A 132 -0.52 -12.10 -1.58
C ALA A 132 -0.02 -13.48 -2.05
N THR A 133 0.22 -14.39 -1.10
CA THR A 133 0.65 -15.78 -1.38
C THR A 133 -0.48 -16.79 -1.22
N LYS A 134 -1.71 -16.34 -0.95
CA LYS A 134 -2.84 -17.24 -0.72
C LYS A 134 -3.72 -17.37 -1.97
N MET A 135 -4.28 -18.56 -2.11
CA MET A 135 -5.42 -18.83 -2.97
C MET A 135 -6.65 -19.20 -2.13
N LEU A 136 -7.76 -18.53 -2.38
CA LEU A 136 -9.08 -18.86 -1.83
C LEU A 136 -9.82 -19.80 -2.77
N ILE A 137 -9.89 -21.08 -2.42
CA ILE A 137 -10.65 -22.08 -3.15
C ILE A 137 -12.11 -22.03 -2.71
N LEU A 138 -13.05 -21.88 -3.65
CA LEU A 138 -14.48 -21.82 -3.40
C LEU A 138 -15.22 -22.98 -4.08
N ASN A 139 -16.20 -23.54 -3.40
CA ASN A 139 -17.04 -24.60 -3.94
C ASN A 139 -18.03 -24.03 -4.95
N MET A 140 -17.94 -24.46 -6.21
CA MET A 140 -18.72 -23.95 -7.34
C MET A 140 -19.75 -24.97 -7.84
N ALA A 141 -20.33 -25.77 -6.94
CA ALA A 141 -21.23 -26.87 -7.29
C ALA A 141 -22.35 -26.50 -8.27
N GLN A 142 -22.91 -25.29 -8.16
CA GLN A 142 -24.00 -24.82 -9.03
C GLN A 142 -23.68 -23.51 -9.77
N SER A 143 -22.55 -22.86 -9.48
CA SER A 143 -22.25 -21.49 -9.92
C SER A 143 -20.99 -21.36 -10.76
N TYR A 144 -20.35 -22.48 -11.14
CA TYR A 144 -19.06 -22.43 -11.84
C TYR A 144 -19.13 -21.63 -13.13
N ASP A 145 -20.08 -21.93 -14.01
CA ASP A 145 -20.16 -21.30 -15.33
C ASP A 145 -20.56 -19.83 -15.21
N ASP A 146 -21.48 -19.50 -14.29
CA ASP A 146 -21.85 -18.11 -14.01
C ASP A 146 -20.65 -17.29 -13.53
N VAL A 147 -19.86 -17.83 -12.60
CA VAL A 147 -18.67 -17.15 -12.07
C VAL A 147 -17.57 -17.05 -13.12
N LYS A 148 -17.36 -18.11 -13.91
CA LYS A 148 -16.37 -18.12 -15.00
C LYS A 148 -16.68 -17.06 -16.04
N ASN A 149 -17.95 -16.92 -16.44
CA ASN A 149 -18.36 -15.99 -17.49
C ASN A 149 -18.48 -14.55 -16.99
N SER A 150 -19.03 -14.34 -15.78
CA SER A 150 -19.21 -13.00 -15.22
C SER A 150 -17.96 -12.43 -14.54
N ARG A 151 -17.00 -13.30 -14.19
CA ARG A 151 -15.84 -13.00 -13.32
C ARG A 151 -16.24 -12.36 -11.99
N CYS A 152 -17.43 -12.72 -11.49
CA CYS A 152 -17.98 -12.22 -10.24
C CYS A 152 -18.64 -13.35 -9.44
N TYR A 153 -18.07 -13.65 -8.27
CA TYR A 153 -18.65 -14.59 -7.33
C TYR A 153 -19.54 -13.85 -6.32
N LEU A 154 -20.79 -14.29 -6.19
CA LEU A 154 -21.75 -13.74 -5.24
C LEU A 154 -22.06 -14.74 -4.13
N SER A 155 -22.17 -14.26 -2.88
CA SER A 155 -22.59 -15.07 -1.74
C SER A 155 -23.25 -14.21 -0.65
N PRO A 156 -24.01 -14.82 0.29
CA PRO A 156 -24.54 -14.07 1.43
C PRO A 156 -23.41 -13.56 2.32
N ASP A 157 -23.56 -12.40 2.93
CA ASP A 157 -22.60 -11.85 3.90
C ASP A 157 -23.06 -12.10 5.34
N THR A 158 -23.27 -13.38 5.68
CA THR A 158 -23.84 -13.81 6.97
C THR A 158 -22.79 -14.44 7.90
N GLY A 159 -21.51 -14.45 7.51
CA GLY A 159 -20.43 -15.08 8.26
C GLY A 159 -20.39 -16.61 8.14
N GLY A 160 -19.73 -17.29 9.08
CA GLY A 160 -19.58 -18.74 9.07
C GLY A 160 -18.92 -19.27 7.79
N ASN A 161 -19.62 -20.19 7.08
CA ASN A 161 -19.15 -20.76 5.81
C ASN A 161 -19.01 -19.74 4.67
N TYR A 162 -19.59 -18.54 4.81
CA TYR A 162 -19.47 -17.45 3.85
C TYR A 162 -18.41 -16.43 4.25
N LYS A 163 -17.62 -16.69 5.30
CA LYS A 163 -16.48 -15.82 5.62
C LYS A 163 -15.40 -15.96 4.54
N LEU A 164 -15.18 -14.90 3.76
CA LEU A 164 -14.17 -14.84 2.71
C LEU A 164 -12.90 -14.15 3.24
N HIS A 165 -11.78 -14.87 3.18
CA HIS A 165 -10.45 -14.37 3.51
C HIS A 165 -9.87 -13.55 2.35
N ARG A 166 -9.09 -12.51 2.64
CA ARG A 166 -8.31 -11.82 1.61
C ARG A 166 -7.23 -12.79 1.09
N ALA A 167 -7.11 -12.87 -0.23
CA ALA A 167 -6.18 -13.71 -0.96
C ALA A 167 -5.86 -13.02 -2.30
N ALA A 168 -4.71 -13.32 -2.90
CA ALA A 168 -4.36 -12.84 -4.24
C ALA A 168 -5.14 -13.61 -5.32
N TYR A 169 -5.34 -14.91 -5.12
CA TYR A 169 -5.92 -15.79 -6.14
C TYR A 169 -7.22 -16.43 -5.66
N ILE A 170 -8.07 -16.78 -6.61
CA ILE A 170 -9.27 -17.59 -6.41
C ILE A 170 -9.16 -18.90 -7.18
N GLY A 171 -9.55 -20.00 -6.55
CA GLY A 171 -9.71 -21.31 -7.19
C GLY A 171 -11.17 -21.72 -7.28
N LEU A 172 -11.68 -21.96 -8.49
CA LEU A 172 -13.04 -22.42 -8.75
C LEU A 172 -13.11 -23.95 -8.66
N TYR A 173 -13.52 -24.49 -7.51
CA TYR A 173 -13.61 -25.94 -7.29
C TYR A 173 -14.92 -26.53 -7.84
N ARG A 174 -14.82 -27.53 -8.72
CA ARG A 174 -15.92 -28.35 -9.23
C ARG A 174 -15.39 -29.76 -9.58
N ASP A 175 -16.20 -30.79 -9.33
CA ASP A 175 -15.88 -32.18 -9.71
C ASP A 175 -14.50 -32.66 -9.25
N LYS A 176 -14.25 -32.50 -7.94
CA LYS A 176 -12.99 -32.87 -7.26
C LYS A 176 -11.72 -32.18 -7.77
N SER A 177 -11.83 -31.09 -8.52
CA SER A 177 -10.68 -30.30 -8.92
C SER A 177 -10.96 -28.81 -8.83
N VAL A 178 -9.91 -28.00 -8.70
CA VAL A 178 -9.99 -26.58 -9.08
C VAL A 178 -9.88 -26.52 -10.60
N ARG A 179 -10.99 -26.13 -11.24
CA ARG A 179 -11.16 -26.12 -12.70
C ARG A 179 -10.83 -24.78 -13.33
N GLY A 180 -10.66 -23.73 -12.52
CA GLY A 180 -10.31 -22.41 -12.99
C GLY A 180 -9.61 -21.61 -11.89
N ILE A 181 -8.62 -20.83 -12.26
CA ILE A 181 -7.86 -19.95 -11.37
C ILE A 181 -7.88 -18.53 -11.93
N GLY A 182 -8.10 -17.55 -11.07
CA GLY A 182 -8.03 -16.14 -11.44
C GLY A 182 -7.45 -15.29 -10.31
N GLU A 183 -7.13 -14.05 -10.63
CA GLU A 183 -6.67 -13.06 -9.65
C GLU A 183 -7.88 -12.38 -9.02
N ILE A 184 -7.87 -12.23 -7.69
CA ILE A 184 -8.92 -11.49 -7.00
C ILE A 184 -8.59 -10.01 -7.10
N ILE A 185 -9.50 -9.25 -7.69
CA ILE A 185 -9.42 -7.78 -7.80
C ILE A 185 -9.87 -7.17 -6.48
N ALA A 186 -11.08 -7.47 -6.02
CA ALA A 186 -11.64 -6.84 -4.84
C ALA A 186 -12.73 -7.69 -4.17
N ARG A 187 -12.99 -7.39 -2.90
CA ARG A 187 -14.20 -7.82 -2.20
C ARG A 187 -15.09 -6.63 -1.92
N VAL A 188 -16.34 -6.76 -2.34
CA VAL A 188 -17.37 -5.73 -2.19
C VAL A 188 -18.53 -6.28 -1.37
N ARG A 189 -19.11 -5.45 -0.51
CA ARG A 189 -20.25 -5.80 0.36
C ARG A 189 -21.40 -4.85 0.08
N VAL A 190 -22.61 -5.37 0.01
CA VAL A 190 -23.83 -4.59 -0.18
C VAL A 190 -24.82 -4.98 0.91
N GLN A 191 -25.22 -4.01 1.73
CA GLN A 191 -25.99 -4.26 2.94
C GLN A 191 -27.50 -4.35 2.65
N ASP A 192 -27.98 -3.56 1.70
CA ASP A 192 -29.36 -3.51 1.21
C ASP A 192 -29.43 -2.82 -0.17
N HIS A 193 -30.61 -2.83 -0.80
CA HIS A 193 -30.85 -2.23 -2.12
C HIS A 193 -30.54 -0.72 -2.22
N SER A 194 -30.57 0.01 -1.11
CA SER A 194 -30.34 1.47 -1.07
C SER A 194 -28.91 1.83 -0.68
N SER A 195 -28.14 0.85 -0.20
CA SER A 195 -26.78 1.05 0.27
C SER A 195 -25.80 1.22 -0.89
N VAL A 196 -24.87 2.17 -0.74
CA VAL A 196 -23.71 2.25 -1.62
C VAL A 196 -22.81 1.04 -1.33
N PRO A 197 -22.39 0.25 -2.35
CA PRO A 197 -21.51 -0.89 -2.13
C PRO A 197 -20.19 -0.49 -1.44
N GLU A 198 -19.88 -1.17 -0.35
CA GLU A 198 -18.65 -1.03 0.44
C GLU A 198 -17.54 -1.88 -0.18
N ILE A 199 -16.41 -1.26 -0.55
CA ILE A 199 -15.21 -2.01 -0.92
C ILE A 199 -14.49 -2.38 0.37
N ALA A 200 -14.64 -3.63 0.81
CA ALA A 200 -14.03 -4.13 2.03
C ALA A 200 -12.50 -4.19 1.91
N TRP A 201 -12.00 -4.54 0.72
CA TRP A 201 -10.59 -4.45 0.33
C TRP A 201 -10.45 -4.59 -1.19
N THR A 202 -9.34 -4.07 -1.72
CA THR A 202 -8.91 -4.25 -3.11
C THR A 202 -7.46 -4.74 -3.15
N ASN A 203 -7.14 -5.53 -4.16
CA ASN A 203 -5.77 -5.94 -4.52
C ASN A 203 -5.28 -5.20 -5.77
N ASP A 204 -6.18 -4.51 -6.47
CA ASP A 204 -5.90 -3.67 -7.63
C ASP A 204 -6.30 -2.22 -7.28
N ASP A 205 -5.31 -1.38 -7.01
CA ASP A 205 -5.51 0.04 -6.70
C ASP A 205 -5.65 0.91 -7.97
N GLU A 206 -5.39 0.34 -9.15
CA GLU A 206 -5.50 1.04 -10.44
C GLU A 206 -6.94 1.06 -10.96
N LEU A 207 -7.70 0.00 -10.68
CA LEU A 207 -9.10 -0.07 -11.11
C LEU A 207 -9.98 0.92 -10.30
N PRO A 208 -10.76 1.81 -10.96
CA PRO A 208 -11.59 2.77 -10.26
C PRO A 208 -12.66 2.10 -9.38
N LYS A 209 -12.78 2.59 -8.15
CA LYS A 209 -13.75 2.08 -7.16
C LYS A 209 -15.19 2.13 -7.66
N ASP A 210 -15.58 3.15 -8.41
CA ASP A 210 -16.96 3.26 -8.92
C ASP A 210 -17.27 2.18 -9.97
N MET A 211 -16.32 1.84 -10.84
CA MET A 211 -16.47 0.72 -11.78
C MET A 211 -16.65 -0.61 -11.05
N MET A 212 -15.91 -0.84 -9.95
CA MET A 212 -16.09 -2.04 -9.12
C MET A 212 -17.51 -2.11 -8.52
N ARG A 213 -18.04 -0.98 -8.05
CA ARG A 213 -19.39 -0.91 -7.47
C ARG A 213 -20.46 -1.18 -8.51
N GLU A 214 -20.37 -0.53 -9.67
CA GLU A 214 -21.30 -0.71 -10.79
C GLU A 214 -21.32 -2.17 -11.27
N TRP A 215 -20.14 -2.77 -11.45
CA TRP A 215 -20.02 -4.18 -11.84
C TRP A 215 -20.72 -5.10 -10.82
N VAL A 216 -20.53 -4.90 -9.52
CA VAL A 216 -21.20 -5.72 -8.50
C VAL A 216 -22.71 -5.54 -8.52
N LEU A 217 -23.22 -4.32 -8.68
CA LEU A 217 -24.65 -4.06 -8.75
C LEU A 217 -25.30 -4.72 -9.96
N GLU A 218 -24.66 -4.62 -11.14
CA GLU A 218 -25.13 -5.30 -12.34
C GLU A 218 -25.24 -6.82 -12.12
N GLN A 219 -24.24 -7.42 -11.49
CA GLN A 219 -24.21 -8.86 -11.23
C GLN A 219 -25.25 -9.30 -10.20
N ILE A 220 -25.52 -8.47 -9.19
CA ILE A 220 -26.60 -8.71 -8.23
C ILE A 220 -27.96 -8.67 -8.94
N GLU A 221 -28.20 -7.65 -9.77
CA GLU A 221 -29.47 -7.51 -10.50
C GLU A 221 -29.74 -8.69 -11.44
N GLN A 222 -28.70 -9.18 -12.13
CA GLN A 222 -28.85 -10.25 -13.11
C GLN A 222 -29.00 -11.64 -12.48
N ARG A 223 -28.35 -11.91 -11.34
CA ARG A 223 -28.12 -13.30 -10.87
C ARG A 223 -28.47 -13.56 -9.41
N TRP A 224 -28.81 -12.54 -8.62
CA TRP A 224 -28.98 -12.69 -7.18
C TRP A 224 -30.43 -12.64 -6.73
N ASP A 225 -30.93 -13.75 -6.20
CA ASP A 225 -32.32 -13.92 -5.74
C ASP A 225 -32.46 -14.18 -4.22
N ARG A 226 -31.33 -14.21 -3.48
CA ARG A 226 -31.30 -14.65 -2.07
C ARG A 226 -31.42 -13.53 -1.03
N GLY A 227 -31.67 -12.29 -1.48
CA GLY A 227 -31.78 -11.13 -0.60
C GLY A 227 -30.45 -10.66 0.00
N TYR A 228 -30.51 -9.71 0.92
CA TYR A 228 -29.35 -9.03 1.51
C TYR A 228 -29.06 -9.50 2.94
N PRO A 229 -27.82 -9.31 3.47
CA PRO A 229 -26.66 -8.70 2.81
C PRO A 229 -25.95 -9.66 1.85
N VAL A 230 -25.40 -9.11 0.77
CA VAL A 230 -24.65 -9.84 -0.26
C VAL A 230 -23.20 -9.35 -0.32
N GLN A 231 -22.28 -10.25 -0.58
CA GLN A 231 -20.88 -9.93 -0.86
C GLN A 231 -20.45 -10.52 -2.20
N ALA A 232 -19.56 -9.80 -2.86
CA ALA A 232 -19.00 -10.16 -4.15
C ALA A 232 -17.48 -10.26 -4.09
N LEU A 233 -16.91 -11.22 -4.81
CA LEU A 233 -15.51 -11.17 -5.24
C LEU A 233 -15.48 -10.83 -6.73
N LEU A 234 -14.79 -9.74 -7.05
CA LEU A 234 -14.44 -9.39 -8.43
C LEU A 234 -13.14 -10.10 -8.80
N ILE A 235 -13.13 -10.69 -9.99
CA ILE A 235 -12.07 -11.60 -10.43
C ILE A 235 -11.53 -11.09 -11.77
N GLY A 236 -10.22 -11.19 -11.97
CA GLY A 236 -9.57 -10.97 -13.25
C GLY A 236 -9.93 -12.05 -14.27
N GLU A 237 -9.08 -12.22 -15.28
CA GLU A 237 -9.24 -13.36 -16.17
C GLU A 237 -9.15 -14.69 -15.40
N ILE A 238 -9.96 -15.66 -15.84
CA ILE A 238 -10.02 -17.00 -15.25
C ILE A 238 -9.41 -17.96 -16.26
N HIS A 239 -8.33 -18.61 -15.84
CA HIS A 239 -7.58 -19.56 -16.64
C HIS A 239 -7.95 -20.99 -16.25
N ASP A 240 -8.09 -21.86 -17.25
CA ASP A 240 -8.40 -23.27 -17.02
C ASP A 240 -7.28 -23.96 -16.25
N CYS A 241 -7.67 -24.85 -15.34
CA CYS A 241 -6.76 -25.62 -14.49
C CYS A 241 -7.35 -27.01 -14.19
N ASP A 242 -6.53 -27.92 -13.70
CA ASP A 242 -6.99 -29.18 -13.12
C ASP A 242 -6.19 -29.53 -11.86
N PHE A 243 -6.33 -28.70 -10.81
CA PHE A 243 -5.65 -28.93 -9.54
C PHE A 243 -6.49 -29.84 -8.64
N ILE A 244 -6.06 -31.09 -8.50
CA ILE A 244 -6.87 -32.25 -8.13
C ILE A 244 -6.95 -32.43 -6.60
N LYS A 245 -8.18 -32.50 -6.08
CA LYS A 245 -8.45 -32.96 -4.71
C LYS A 245 -8.43 -34.50 -4.70
N ASP A 246 -7.26 -35.06 -4.40
CA ASP A 246 -6.98 -36.49 -4.34
C ASP A 246 -7.53 -37.18 -3.07
N THR A 247 -7.74 -36.44 -1.99
CA THR A 247 -8.33 -36.97 -0.74
C THR A 247 -9.78 -37.47 -0.91
N LYS A 248 -10.19 -38.40 -0.03
CA LYS A 248 -11.55 -38.99 -0.02
C LYS A 248 -12.63 -37.92 0.15
N GLY A 249 -13.75 -38.08 -0.56
CA GLY A 249 -14.90 -37.16 -0.54
C GLY A 249 -14.65 -35.83 -1.28
N GLY A 250 -15.71 -35.03 -1.44
CA GLY A 250 -15.64 -33.69 -2.02
C GLY A 250 -15.17 -32.62 -1.02
N MET A 251 -15.19 -31.35 -1.42
CA MET A 251 -14.97 -30.23 -0.51
C MET A 251 -16.24 -29.97 0.31
N VAL A 252 -16.18 -30.27 1.62
CA VAL A 252 -17.34 -30.16 2.53
C VAL A 252 -17.67 -28.71 2.90
N ARG A 253 -16.65 -27.86 3.06
CA ARG A 253 -16.84 -26.43 3.32
C ARG A 253 -17.05 -25.67 2.02
N ASN A 254 -17.72 -24.53 2.09
CA ASN A 254 -17.91 -23.67 0.93
C ASN A 254 -16.59 -23.03 0.46
N ASN A 255 -15.62 -22.88 1.36
CA ASN A 255 -14.31 -22.32 1.03
C ASN A 255 -13.15 -23.02 1.76
N ARG A 256 -11.94 -22.81 1.21
CA ARG A 256 -10.67 -23.22 1.79
C ARG A 256 -9.57 -22.25 1.34
N VAL A 257 -8.71 -21.85 2.27
CA VAL A 257 -7.50 -21.07 1.94
C VAL A 257 -6.32 -22.04 1.84
N VAL A 258 -5.50 -21.88 0.80
CA VAL A 258 -4.22 -22.58 0.65
C VAL A 258 -3.10 -21.58 0.40
N ASP A 259 -1.89 -21.93 0.80
CA ASP A 259 -0.68 -21.18 0.49
C ASP A 259 -0.10 -21.70 -0.83
N VAL A 260 0.21 -20.80 -1.76
CA VAL A 260 0.79 -21.14 -3.07
C VAL A 260 2.21 -20.61 -3.24
N SER A 261 2.83 -20.06 -2.19
CA SER A 261 4.20 -19.50 -2.23
C SER A 261 5.28 -20.49 -2.66
N ASN A 262 5.06 -21.80 -2.49
CA ASN A 262 6.00 -22.84 -2.88
C ASN A 262 5.95 -23.18 -4.38
N VAL A 263 5.02 -22.58 -5.12
CA VAL A 263 4.82 -22.82 -6.55
C VAL A 263 5.34 -21.60 -7.31
N GLU A 264 6.04 -21.80 -8.42
CA GLU A 264 6.51 -20.69 -9.25
C GLU A 264 5.32 -20.03 -9.97
N HIS A 265 5.09 -18.75 -9.70
CA HIS A 265 4.06 -17.94 -10.36
C HIS A 265 4.31 -16.44 -10.18
N THR A 266 3.92 -15.64 -11.17
CA THR A 266 3.82 -14.17 -11.05
C THR A 266 2.43 -13.65 -11.34
N THR A 267 1.62 -14.45 -12.04
CA THR A 267 0.25 -14.12 -12.46
C THR A 267 -0.70 -15.29 -12.17
N GLY A 268 -2.00 -15.01 -12.24
CA GLY A 268 -3.03 -16.06 -12.20
C GLY A 268 -2.87 -17.13 -13.30
N TYR A 269 -2.36 -16.73 -14.47
CA TYR A 269 -2.06 -17.64 -15.58
C TYR A 269 -0.90 -18.60 -15.23
N ASP A 270 0.20 -18.07 -14.71
CA ASP A 270 1.35 -18.89 -14.29
C ASP A 270 0.93 -19.88 -13.22
N LEU A 271 0.15 -19.42 -12.24
CA LEU A 271 -0.35 -20.26 -11.16
C LEU A 271 -1.23 -21.40 -11.69
N ALA A 272 -2.13 -21.12 -12.64
CA ALA A 272 -2.97 -22.13 -13.28
C ALA A 272 -2.15 -23.21 -13.98
N ARG A 273 -1.06 -22.83 -14.66
CA ARG A 273 -0.14 -23.75 -15.32
C ARG A 273 0.65 -24.59 -14.31
N SER A 274 1.21 -23.95 -13.30
CA SER A 274 2.05 -24.62 -12.30
C SER A 274 1.26 -25.61 -11.44
N LEU A 275 -0.04 -25.39 -11.27
CA LEU A 275 -0.93 -26.30 -10.54
C LEU A 275 -1.67 -27.31 -11.44
N TYR A 276 -1.51 -27.27 -12.76
CA TYR A 276 -2.21 -28.16 -13.69
C TYR A 276 -1.84 -29.62 -13.42
N GLU A 277 -2.85 -30.48 -13.21
CA GLU A 277 -2.74 -31.91 -12.83
C GLU A 277 -2.04 -32.19 -11.49
N MET A 278 -1.59 -31.16 -10.76
CA MET A 278 -1.03 -31.30 -9.42
C MET A 278 -2.11 -31.76 -8.43
N LYS A 279 -1.74 -32.56 -7.44
CA LYS A 279 -2.64 -32.94 -6.34
C LYS A 279 -2.55 -31.97 -5.18
N TRP A 280 -3.64 -31.81 -4.45
CA TRP A 280 -3.68 -30.97 -3.23
C TRP A 280 -2.66 -31.41 -2.17
N THR A 281 -2.36 -32.71 -2.08
CA THR A 281 -1.34 -33.25 -1.19
C THR A 281 0.08 -32.85 -1.59
N GLU A 282 0.34 -32.61 -2.87
CA GLU A 282 1.67 -32.26 -3.40
C GLU A 282 2.03 -30.78 -3.13
N LEU A 283 1.06 -29.90 -2.91
CA LEU A 283 1.29 -28.46 -2.71
C LEU A 283 2.11 -28.10 -1.44
N ASN A 284 2.17 -29.00 -0.45
CA ASN A 284 2.86 -28.75 0.83
C ASN A 284 4.07 -29.68 1.05
N HIS A 285 4.57 -30.33 0.00
CA HIS A 285 5.71 -31.26 0.05
C HIS A 285 6.87 -30.77 -0.81
#